data_AF-A0A9W6W304-F1
#
_entry.id   AF-A0A9W6W304-F1
#
_cell.length_a   1.000
_cell.length_b   1.000
_cell.length_c   1.000
_cell.angle_alpha   90.00
_cell.angle_beta   90.00
_cell.angle_gamma   90.00
#
_symmetry.space_group_name_H-M   'P 1'
#
loop_
_entity.id
_entity.type
_entity.pdbx_description
1 polymer ?
#
loop_
_entity_poly.entity_id
_entity_poly.type
_entity_poly.pdbx_seq_one_letter_code
_entity_poly.pdbx_strand_id
1 'polypeptide(L)'
;MQESDAEDFPCLRSALDALYVTFGSGAGSENRQSGSVRVGSLLPPGEANFDSFMSGIMRLENIGLHKEMLPSVLELLGKEVVDSADYAWLIMNGIAVYWQDWPEGERAAIQVFMRAWWRATLSEFPRRLDVFQFFNIIGTMKIDVYPYLSYWENCADRPAVRHLAWLVTDFTVHGASNARWYDELESWIDSVAPRRILEAALSADPDAVVAQEISSALNIMRSWGRGEDGN
;
A
#
# COMPACT_ATOMS: atom_id res chain seq x y z
N MET A 1 0.09 -14.23 -23.29
CA MET A 1 0.61 -13.53 -22.11
C MET A 1 0.19 -12.10 -22.30
N GLN A 2 -1.01 -11.77 -21.80
CA GLN A 2 -1.58 -10.43 -21.94
C GLN A 2 -0.80 -9.51 -21.01
N GLU A 3 -0.20 -8.46 -21.57
CA GLU A 3 0.09 -7.24 -20.82
C GLU A 3 -1.25 -6.83 -20.20
N SER A 4 -1.36 -7.00 -18.88
CA SER A 4 -2.47 -6.44 -18.12
C SER A 4 -2.24 -4.95 -18.18
N ASP A 5 -3.03 -4.27 -19.02
CA ASP A 5 -3.12 -2.83 -19.06
C ASP A 5 -3.49 -2.36 -17.65
N ALA A 6 -2.47 -1.99 -16.87
CA ALA A 6 -2.59 -1.06 -15.74
C ALA A 6 -2.94 0.36 -16.25
N GLU A 7 -3.66 0.46 -17.37
CA GLU A 7 -4.20 1.70 -17.90
C GLU A 7 -5.44 2.04 -17.07
N ASP A 8 -5.28 3.16 -16.38
CA ASP A 8 -6.32 3.98 -15.76
C ASP A 8 -7.01 3.39 -14.53
N PHE A 9 -6.23 3.30 -13.43
CA PHE A 9 -6.77 3.72 -12.13
C PHE A 9 -6.78 5.25 -12.06
N PRO A 10 -7.90 5.94 -12.34
CA PRO A 10 -7.89 7.40 -12.47
C PRO A 10 -7.56 8.08 -11.15
N CYS A 11 -7.88 7.40 -10.03
CA CYS A 11 -7.52 7.84 -8.69
C CYS A 11 -6.01 7.77 -8.43
N LEU A 12 -5.33 6.73 -8.90
CA LEU A 12 -3.87 6.61 -8.79
C LEU A 12 -3.19 7.63 -9.71
N ARG A 13 -3.67 7.79 -10.94
CA ARG A 13 -3.18 8.81 -11.88
C ARG A 13 -3.26 10.22 -11.29
N SER A 14 -4.43 10.60 -10.77
CA SER A 14 -4.63 11.93 -10.15
C SER A 14 -3.72 12.16 -8.94
N ALA A 15 -3.48 11.12 -8.14
CA ALA A 15 -2.56 11.21 -7.00
C ALA A 15 -1.10 11.33 -7.42
N LEU A 16 -0.69 10.63 -8.48
CA LEU A 16 0.63 10.76 -9.09
C LEU A 16 0.85 12.16 -9.67
N ASP A 17 -0.14 12.70 -10.38
CA ASP A 17 -0.06 14.07 -10.90
C ASP A 17 0.12 15.09 -9.76
N ALA A 18 -0.57 14.92 -8.63
CA ALA A 18 -0.40 15.75 -7.44
C ALA A 18 1.02 15.62 -6.84
N LEU A 19 1.61 14.42 -6.82
CA LEU A 19 3.00 14.22 -6.41
C LEU A 19 3.96 14.96 -7.35
N TYR A 20 3.79 14.85 -8.67
CA TYR A 20 4.63 15.54 -9.66
C TYR A 20 4.53 17.06 -9.55
N VAL A 21 3.34 17.62 -9.28
CA VAL A 21 3.19 19.06 -9.05
C VAL A 21 3.90 19.48 -7.76
N THR A 22 3.76 18.69 -6.70
CA THR A 22 4.26 19.02 -5.36
C THR A 22 5.78 18.92 -5.27
N PHE A 23 6.37 17.87 -5.85
CA PHE A 23 7.80 17.57 -5.74
C PHE A 23 8.59 17.92 -7.01
N GLY A 24 7.95 18.09 -8.17
CA GLY A 24 8.59 18.42 -9.45
C GLY A 24 8.83 19.92 -9.69
N SER A 25 8.15 20.80 -8.94
CA SER A 25 8.25 22.26 -9.13
C SER A 25 9.58 22.88 -8.65
N GLY A 26 10.53 22.09 -8.15
CA GLY A 26 11.86 22.53 -7.70
C GLY A 26 12.94 22.62 -8.79
N ALA A 27 12.66 22.21 -10.04
CA ALA A 27 13.67 22.22 -11.12
C ALA A 27 13.91 23.60 -11.76
N GLY A 28 13.41 24.68 -11.15
CA GLY A 28 13.58 26.05 -11.59
C GLY A 28 14.23 26.94 -10.53
N SER A 29 15.53 27.21 -10.73
CA SER A 29 16.35 28.26 -10.12
C SER A 29 17.14 27.95 -8.83
N GLU A 30 18.46 28.14 -8.99
CA GLU A 30 19.47 28.54 -8.00
C GLU A 30 20.37 27.47 -7.33
N ASN A 31 21.45 27.12 -8.07
CA ASN A 31 22.85 27.30 -7.67
C ASN A 31 23.33 26.73 -6.31
N ARG A 32 24.06 25.60 -6.33
CA ARG A 32 25.49 25.54 -5.92
C ARG A 32 26.09 24.14 -6.08
N GLN A 33 27.28 24.14 -6.68
CA GLN A 33 28.28 23.09 -6.63
C GLN A 33 28.65 22.70 -5.19
N SER A 34 28.64 21.41 -4.87
CA SER A 34 29.77 20.66 -4.29
C SER A 34 29.37 19.20 -4.03
N GLY A 35 30.15 18.26 -4.56
CA GLY A 35 30.03 16.82 -4.24
C GLY A 35 29.02 16.03 -5.09
N SER A 36 29.05 16.15 -6.41
CA SER A 36 28.08 15.50 -7.31
C SER A 36 28.34 14.00 -7.46
N VAL A 37 27.50 13.18 -6.82
CA VAL A 37 26.94 12.01 -7.53
C VAL A 37 26.06 12.61 -8.62
N ARG A 38 26.38 12.33 -9.89
CA ARG A 38 25.59 12.82 -11.01
C ARG A 38 24.24 12.09 -11.02
N VAL A 39 23.21 12.75 -10.50
CA VAL A 39 21.78 12.39 -10.65
C VAL A 39 21.38 12.32 -12.15
N GLY A 40 22.24 12.77 -13.07
CA GLY A 40 22.03 12.75 -14.53
C GLY A 40 22.03 11.38 -15.21
N SER A 41 21.86 10.27 -14.51
CA SER A 41 21.73 8.92 -15.12
C SER A 41 20.47 8.16 -14.68
N LEU A 42 19.55 8.80 -13.95
CA LEU A 42 18.23 8.23 -13.70
C LEU A 42 17.36 8.61 -14.89
N LEU A 43 17.55 7.87 -15.99
CA LEU A 43 16.69 7.96 -17.16
C LEU A 43 15.22 7.79 -16.73
N PRO A 44 14.28 8.56 -17.32
CA PRO A 44 12.86 8.38 -17.06
C PRO A 44 12.43 6.93 -17.37
N PRO A 45 11.34 6.47 -16.72
CA PRO A 45 10.96 5.06 -16.62
C PRO A 45 10.58 4.36 -17.94
N GLY A 46 10.79 4.99 -19.10
CA GLY A 46 10.61 4.38 -20.42
C GLY A 46 11.85 3.68 -20.99
N GLU A 47 13.06 3.98 -20.50
CA GLU A 47 14.32 3.48 -21.10
C GLU A 47 15.31 2.83 -20.11
N ALA A 48 15.10 2.97 -18.79
CA ALA A 48 15.94 2.35 -17.77
C ALA A 48 15.42 0.98 -17.36
N ASN A 49 16.29 -0.03 -17.29
CA ASN A 49 16.00 -1.29 -16.61
C ASN A 49 15.58 -0.98 -15.15
N PHE A 50 14.36 -1.38 -14.75
CA PHE A 50 13.83 -1.19 -13.39
C PHE A 50 14.83 -1.61 -12.31
N ASP A 51 15.50 -2.75 -12.48
CA ASP A 51 16.50 -3.23 -11.52
C ASP A 51 17.71 -2.29 -11.42
N SER A 52 18.10 -1.67 -12.54
CA SER A 52 19.19 -0.68 -12.56
C SER A 52 18.76 0.62 -11.89
N PHE A 53 17.52 1.07 -12.12
CA PHE A 53 16.95 2.26 -11.48
C PHE A 53 16.82 2.05 -9.97
N MET A 54 16.26 0.92 -9.56
CA MET A 54 16.13 0.52 -8.17
C MET A 54 17.49 0.30 -7.51
N SER A 55 18.45 -0.36 -8.16
CA SER A 55 19.83 -0.47 -7.64
C SER A 55 20.47 0.91 -7.44
N GLY A 56 20.16 1.90 -8.30
CA GLY A 56 20.57 3.28 -8.13
C GLY A 56 19.95 3.92 -6.88
N ILE A 57 18.64 3.76 -6.68
CA ILE A 57 17.90 4.25 -5.51
C ILE A 57 18.39 3.60 -4.22
N MET A 58 18.64 2.30 -4.25
CA MET A 58 19.16 1.53 -3.11
C MET A 58 20.56 1.96 -2.68
N ARG A 59 21.32 2.62 -3.56
CA ARG A 59 22.62 3.21 -3.24
C ARG A 59 22.50 4.63 -2.69
N LEU A 60 21.33 5.26 -2.77
CA LEU A 60 21.12 6.56 -2.14
C LEU A 60 21.09 6.36 -0.63
N GLU A 61 21.97 7.06 0.06
CA GLU A 61 21.79 7.25 1.49
C GLU A 61 20.53 8.10 1.67
N ASN A 62 19.54 7.56 2.39
CA ASN A 62 18.35 8.30 2.81
C ASN A 62 17.45 8.79 1.66
N ILE A 63 16.67 7.89 1.06
CA ILE A 63 15.73 8.16 -0.05
C ILE A 63 14.82 9.37 0.22
N GLY A 64 14.36 9.59 1.45
CA GLY A 64 13.53 10.75 1.79
C GLY A 64 14.21 12.12 1.65
N LEU A 65 15.53 12.18 1.47
CA LEU A 65 16.24 13.42 1.15
C LEU A 65 16.21 13.76 -0.35
N HIS A 66 15.87 12.79 -1.21
CA HIS A 66 15.81 12.93 -2.66
C HIS A 66 14.37 13.11 -3.17
N LYS A 67 13.73 14.18 -2.68
CA LYS A 67 12.30 14.45 -2.89
C LYS A 67 11.90 14.53 -4.37
N GLU A 68 12.80 15.05 -5.21
CA GLU A 68 12.65 15.20 -6.65
C GLU A 68 12.42 13.87 -7.38
N MET A 69 12.89 12.76 -6.81
CA MET A 69 12.76 11.44 -7.40
C MET A 69 11.48 10.73 -6.96
N LEU A 70 10.86 11.15 -5.85
CA LEU A 70 9.75 10.44 -5.23
C LEU A 70 8.56 10.20 -6.17
N PRO A 71 8.10 11.16 -7.01
CA PRO A 71 6.98 10.88 -7.90
C PRO A 71 7.22 9.69 -8.81
N SER A 72 8.40 9.59 -9.43
CA SER A 72 8.77 8.48 -10.32
C SER A 72 8.93 7.15 -9.57
N VAL A 73 9.49 7.19 -8.37
CA VAL A 73 9.63 5.99 -7.53
C VAL A 73 8.26 5.47 -7.09
N LEU A 74 7.40 6.35 -6.61
CA LEU A 74 6.05 6.00 -6.15
C LEU A 74 5.15 5.56 -7.32
N GLU A 75 5.33 6.11 -8.52
CA GLU A 75 4.68 5.63 -9.74
C GLU A 75 5.04 4.17 -10.04
N LEU A 76 6.34 3.83 -9.96
CA LEU A 76 6.80 2.46 -10.20
C LEU A 76 6.26 1.47 -9.15
N LEU A 77 6.18 1.89 -7.88
CA LEU A 77 5.57 1.09 -6.82
C LEU A 77 4.07 0.86 -7.07
N GLY A 78 3.33 1.91 -7.43
CA GLY A 78 1.89 1.81 -7.70
C GLY A 78 1.54 0.94 -8.91
N LYS A 79 2.43 0.87 -9.90
CA LYS A 79 2.28 0.00 -11.08
C LYS A 79 2.72 -1.45 -10.85
N GLU A 80 3.26 -1.78 -9.68
CA GLU A 80 3.71 -3.13 -9.31
C GLU A 80 4.61 -3.79 -10.38
N VAL A 81 5.54 -3.05 -11.00
CA VAL A 81 6.22 -3.48 -12.25
C VAL A 81 7.08 -4.76 -12.08
N VAL A 82 7.53 -5.14 -10.87
CA VAL A 82 8.33 -6.38 -10.59
C VAL A 82 8.01 -6.90 -9.15
N ASP A 83 8.75 -7.88 -8.59
CA ASP A 83 8.74 -8.34 -7.18
C ASP A 83 8.96 -7.16 -6.19
N SER A 84 7.95 -6.31 -6.08
CA SER A 84 8.02 -4.96 -5.55
C SER A 84 7.66 -4.88 -4.07
N ALA A 85 7.25 -5.97 -3.43
CA ALA A 85 6.83 -5.95 -2.04
C ALA A 85 7.97 -5.53 -1.10
N ASP A 86 9.15 -6.15 -1.27
CA ASP A 86 10.34 -5.82 -0.48
C ASP A 86 10.84 -4.40 -0.76
N TYR A 87 10.79 -3.96 -2.01
CA TYR A 87 11.17 -2.62 -2.41
C TYR A 87 10.19 -1.55 -1.92
N ALA A 88 8.88 -1.85 -1.95
CA ALA A 88 7.84 -0.96 -1.44
C ALA A 88 8.08 -0.67 0.03
N TRP A 89 8.25 -1.71 0.85
CA TRP A 89 8.53 -1.50 2.27
C TRP A 89 9.81 -0.68 2.48
N LEU A 90 10.89 -0.99 1.79
CA LEU A 90 12.17 -0.32 2.00
C LEU A 90 12.14 1.17 1.58
N ILE A 91 11.56 1.48 0.43
CA ILE A 91 11.40 2.86 -0.03
C ILE A 91 10.52 3.65 0.94
N MET A 92 9.36 3.09 1.30
CA MET A 92 8.42 3.78 2.18
C MET A 92 9.00 3.95 3.59
N ASN A 93 9.82 3.01 4.07
CA ASN A 93 10.58 3.15 5.31
C ASN A 93 11.62 4.28 5.20
N GLY A 94 12.34 4.38 4.08
CA GLY A 94 13.27 5.49 3.83
C GLY A 94 12.60 6.86 3.78
N ILE A 95 11.37 6.93 3.27
CA ILE A 95 10.52 8.14 3.30
C ILE A 95 10.04 8.42 4.74
N ALA A 96 9.63 7.38 5.47
CA ALA A 96 9.08 7.47 6.81
C ALA A 96 10.01 8.17 7.81
N VAL A 97 11.34 8.09 7.61
CA VAL A 97 12.35 8.75 8.45
C VAL A 97 12.22 10.28 8.43
N TYR A 98 11.85 10.88 7.29
CA TYR A 98 11.94 12.33 7.09
C TYR A 98 10.58 13.01 6.89
N TRP A 99 9.58 12.28 6.40
CA TRP A 99 8.39 12.90 5.85
C TRP A 99 7.55 13.67 6.86
N GLN A 100 7.61 13.31 8.15
CA GLN A 100 6.85 14.00 9.20
C GLN A 100 7.28 15.47 9.37
N ASP A 101 8.53 15.77 9.03
CA ASP A 101 9.12 17.13 9.11
C ASP A 101 8.94 17.93 7.81
N TRP A 102 8.33 17.34 6.78
CA TRP A 102 8.10 18.03 5.51
C TRP A 102 6.95 19.04 5.62
N PRO A 103 6.93 20.05 4.72
CA PRO A 103 5.79 20.96 4.59
C PRO A 103 4.45 20.22 4.49
N GLU A 104 3.39 20.86 4.98
CA GLU A 104 2.04 20.27 5.01
C GLU A 104 1.56 19.80 3.63
N GLY A 105 1.82 20.59 2.58
CA GLY A 105 1.47 20.20 1.20
C GLY A 105 2.16 18.93 0.73
N GLU A 106 3.43 18.73 1.08
CA GLU A 106 4.19 17.52 0.75
C GLU A 106 3.66 16.30 1.51
N ARG A 107 3.38 16.45 2.81
CA ARG A 107 2.77 15.37 3.62
C ARG A 107 1.39 15.00 3.10
N ALA A 108 0.59 16.00 2.74
CA ALA A 108 -0.74 15.79 2.17
C ALA A 108 -0.66 15.02 0.83
N ALA A 109 0.30 15.35 -0.04
CA ALA A 109 0.48 14.64 -1.31
C ALA A 109 0.83 13.15 -1.11
N ILE A 110 1.71 12.84 -0.16
CA ILE A 110 2.03 11.44 0.21
C ILE A 110 0.79 10.72 0.75
N GLN A 111 0.00 11.35 1.62
CA GLN A 111 -1.22 10.73 2.15
C GLN A 111 -2.29 10.51 1.07
N VAL A 112 -2.42 11.43 0.11
CA VAL A 112 -3.31 11.27 -1.05
C VAL A 112 -2.87 10.09 -1.90
N PHE A 113 -1.58 9.97 -2.18
CA PHE A 113 -1.01 8.82 -2.87
C PHE A 113 -1.28 7.51 -2.13
N MET A 114 -1.01 7.43 -0.83
CA MET A 114 -1.24 6.22 -0.03
C MET A 114 -2.71 5.77 -0.09
N ARG A 115 -3.67 6.71 0.01
CA ARG A 115 -5.09 6.39 -0.13
C ARG A 115 -5.46 5.93 -1.53
N ALA A 116 -4.87 6.50 -2.58
CA ALA A 116 -5.12 6.09 -3.95
C ALA A 116 -4.52 4.70 -4.24
N TRP A 117 -3.31 4.44 -3.74
CA TRP A 117 -2.64 3.16 -3.86
C TRP A 117 -3.43 2.05 -3.16
N TRP A 118 -3.94 2.30 -1.94
CA TRP A 118 -4.82 1.36 -1.24
C TRP A 118 -6.05 0.96 -2.05
N ARG A 119 -6.71 1.94 -2.69
CA ARG A 119 -7.88 1.68 -3.54
C ARG A 119 -7.52 0.84 -4.75
N ALA A 120 -6.37 1.13 -5.39
CA ALA A 120 -5.86 0.35 -6.51
C ALA A 120 -5.51 -1.09 -6.09
N THR A 121 -4.94 -1.27 -4.88
CA THR A 121 -4.68 -2.61 -4.31
C THR A 121 -5.98 -3.38 -4.12
N LEU A 122 -7.04 -2.74 -3.61
CA LEU A 122 -8.30 -3.43 -3.34
C LEU A 122 -9.16 -3.73 -4.57
N SER A 123 -8.97 -3.03 -5.68
CA SER A 123 -9.78 -3.17 -6.89
C SER A 123 -9.41 -4.35 -7.80
N GLU A 124 -8.30 -5.03 -7.53
CA GLU A 124 -7.87 -6.21 -8.28
C GLU A 124 -7.36 -7.28 -7.31
N PHE A 125 -7.56 -8.55 -7.63
CA PHE A 125 -7.12 -9.67 -6.79
C PHE A 125 -6.66 -10.86 -7.65
N PRO A 126 -5.52 -11.50 -7.35
CA PRO A 126 -4.54 -11.10 -6.32
C PRO A 126 -3.69 -9.92 -6.78
N ARG A 127 -3.09 -9.19 -5.83
CA ARG A 127 -2.04 -8.19 -6.09
C ARG A 127 -0.71 -8.68 -5.55
N ARG A 128 0.39 -8.12 -6.06
CA ARG A 128 1.74 -8.50 -5.61
C ARG A 128 2.06 -7.96 -4.23
N LEU A 129 1.68 -6.70 -3.98
CA LEU A 129 1.69 -6.14 -2.62
C LEU A 129 0.38 -6.54 -1.96
N ASP A 130 0.46 -7.45 -1.00
CA ASP A 130 -0.72 -7.86 -0.25
C ASP A 130 -1.16 -6.78 0.75
N VAL A 131 -2.40 -6.92 1.25
CA VAL A 131 -2.98 -5.93 2.15
C VAL A 131 -2.29 -5.88 3.52
N PHE A 132 -1.68 -6.97 3.97
CA PHE A 132 -0.94 -6.99 5.24
C PHE A 132 0.36 -6.20 5.12
N GLN A 133 1.12 -6.40 4.03
CA GLN A 133 2.29 -5.62 3.68
C GLN A 133 1.95 -4.13 3.54
N PHE A 134 0.79 -3.80 2.96
CA PHE A 134 0.31 -2.43 2.89
C PHE A 134 0.08 -1.81 4.28
N PHE A 135 -0.56 -2.54 5.21
CA PHE A 135 -0.73 -2.07 6.59
C PHE A 135 0.61 -1.90 7.32
N ASN A 136 1.57 -2.77 7.07
CA ASN A 136 2.93 -2.62 7.59
C ASN A 136 3.59 -1.31 7.09
N ILE A 137 3.38 -0.95 5.82
CA ILE A 137 3.82 0.35 5.28
C ILE A 137 3.11 1.51 6.01
N ILE A 138 1.78 1.47 6.15
CA ILE A 138 1.00 2.50 6.87
C ILE A 138 1.54 2.69 8.30
N GLY A 139 1.75 1.58 9.01
CA GLY A 139 2.29 1.57 10.37
C GLY A 139 3.70 2.14 10.45
N THR A 140 4.58 1.77 9.52
CA THR A 140 5.95 2.29 9.41
C THR A 140 5.96 3.80 9.21
N MET A 141 5.05 4.32 8.38
CA MET A 141 4.89 5.76 8.14
C MET A 141 4.21 6.51 9.29
N LYS A 142 3.68 5.79 10.30
CA LYS A 142 2.86 6.33 11.39
C LYS A 142 1.61 7.05 10.87
N ILE A 143 1.03 6.51 9.80
CA ILE A 143 -0.25 6.97 9.25
C ILE A 143 -1.37 6.26 10.02
N ASP A 144 -2.48 6.97 10.26
CA ASP A 144 -3.69 6.39 10.85
C ASP A 144 -4.27 5.29 9.95
N VAL A 145 -4.52 4.10 10.50
CA VAL A 145 -5.06 2.95 9.77
C VAL A 145 -6.58 3.04 9.54
N TYR A 146 -7.31 3.78 10.38
CA TYR A 146 -8.78 3.80 10.35
C TYR A 146 -9.39 4.20 8.99
N PRO A 147 -8.86 5.20 8.27
CA PRO A 147 -9.36 5.56 6.94
C PRO A 147 -9.25 4.42 5.91
N TYR A 148 -8.28 3.52 6.07
CA TYR A 148 -8.04 2.40 5.17
C TYR A 148 -8.98 1.23 5.50
N LEU A 149 -9.18 0.95 6.79
CA LEU A 149 -10.15 -0.03 7.29
C LEU A 149 -11.58 0.36 6.92
N SER A 150 -11.93 1.64 7.11
CA SER A 150 -13.26 2.17 6.78
C SER A 150 -13.58 2.08 5.28
N TYR A 151 -12.57 1.98 4.41
CA TYR A 151 -12.82 1.83 2.97
C TYR A 151 -13.51 0.50 2.66
N TRP A 152 -13.13 -0.60 3.33
CA TRP A 152 -13.81 -1.90 3.16
C TRP A 152 -15.29 -1.85 3.54
N GLU A 153 -15.64 -1.08 4.57
CA GLU A 153 -17.04 -0.94 4.99
C GLU A 153 -17.90 -0.23 3.94
N ASN A 154 -17.27 0.60 3.10
CA ASN A 154 -17.94 1.37 2.04
C ASN A 154 -17.75 0.75 0.65
N CYS A 155 -16.82 -0.17 0.49
CA CYS A 155 -16.46 -0.80 -0.79
C CYS A 155 -16.23 -2.31 -0.57
N ALA A 156 -17.28 -3.09 -0.82
CA ALA A 156 -17.30 -4.54 -0.71
C ALA A 156 -17.49 -5.19 -2.09
N ASP A 157 -16.75 -4.70 -3.09
CA ASP A 157 -16.69 -5.38 -4.37
C ASP A 157 -15.94 -6.72 -4.25
N ARG A 158 -16.03 -7.54 -5.29
CA ARG A 158 -15.51 -8.90 -5.25
C ARG A 158 -14.00 -8.93 -4.94
N PRO A 159 -13.12 -8.13 -5.59
CA PRO A 159 -11.70 -8.11 -5.26
C PRO A 159 -11.41 -7.68 -3.82
N ALA A 160 -12.07 -6.62 -3.32
CA ALA A 160 -11.85 -6.14 -1.96
C ALA A 160 -12.28 -7.17 -0.89
N VAL A 161 -13.38 -7.89 -1.13
CA VAL A 161 -13.84 -8.98 -0.24
C VAL A 161 -12.86 -10.14 -0.23
N ARG A 162 -12.27 -10.50 -1.38
CA ARG A 162 -11.26 -11.57 -1.44
C ARG A 162 -9.98 -11.20 -0.69
N HIS A 163 -9.53 -9.94 -0.79
CA HIS A 163 -8.43 -9.43 0.04
C HIS A 163 -8.75 -9.53 1.54
N LEU A 164 -9.98 -9.20 1.95
CA LEU A 164 -10.40 -9.34 3.34
C LEU A 164 -10.41 -10.82 3.80
N ALA A 165 -10.94 -11.73 2.97
CA ALA A 165 -10.96 -13.16 3.28
C ALA A 165 -9.55 -13.75 3.39
N TRP A 166 -8.64 -13.33 2.50
CA TRP A 166 -7.22 -13.66 2.56
C TRP A 166 -6.59 -13.13 3.85
N LEU A 167 -6.78 -11.85 4.16
CA LEU A 167 -6.23 -11.21 5.35
C LEU A 167 -6.64 -11.94 6.63
N VAL A 168 -7.93 -12.22 6.82
CA VAL A 168 -8.43 -12.94 8.00
C VAL A 168 -7.77 -14.32 8.15
N THR A 169 -7.55 -15.00 7.02
CA THR A 169 -6.94 -16.34 7.02
C THR A 169 -5.46 -16.27 7.36
N ASP A 170 -4.75 -15.33 6.74
CA ASP A 170 -3.29 -15.20 6.81
C ASP A 170 -2.82 -14.46 8.08
N PHE A 171 -3.65 -13.58 8.65
CA PHE A 171 -3.37 -12.85 9.90
C PHE A 171 -3.02 -13.79 11.06
N THR A 172 -3.55 -15.02 11.05
CA THR A 172 -3.21 -16.06 12.05
C THR A 172 -1.75 -16.52 12.02
N VAL A 173 -1.03 -16.27 10.93
CA VAL A 173 0.35 -16.72 10.69
C VAL A 173 1.38 -15.65 11.03
N HIS A 174 1.00 -14.37 10.98
CA HIS A 174 1.94 -13.24 11.10
C HIS A 174 1.94 -12.61 12.50
N GLY A 175 2.89 -13.02 13.35
CA GLY A 175 3.14 -12.41 14.64
C GLY A 175 3.90 -11.07 14.54
N ALA A 176 3.19 -9.96 14.37
CA ALA A 176 3.73 -8.61 14.56
C ALA A 176 3.25 -8.02 15.90
N SER A 177 3.44 -8.77 16.99
CA SER A 177 3.05 -8.33 18.33
C SER A 177 3.85 -7.09 18.76
N ASN A 178 3.16 -6.07 19.26
CA ASN A 178 3.63 -4.81 19.89
C ASN A 178 3.60 -3.54 19.01
N ALA A 179 3.03 -3.57 17.80
CA ALA A 179 2.86 -2.36 16.99
C ALA A 179 1.42 -1.84 17.06
N ARG A 180 1.23 -0.55 17.37
CA ARG A 180 -0.11 0.06 17.50
C ARG A 180 -1.03 -0.18 16.28
N TRP A 181 -0.48 -0.12 15.07
CA TRP A 181 -1.26 -0.35 13.84
C TRP A 181 -1.77 -1.80 13.75
N TYR A 182 -1.03 -2.75 14.33
CA TYR A 182 -1.40 -4.15 14.39
C TYR A 182 -2.51 -4.36 15.40
N ASP A 183 -2.43 -3.75 16.59
CA ASP A 183 -3.49 -3.79 17.60
C ASP A 183 -4.80 -3.16 17.07
N GLU A 184 -4.70 -2.06 16.32
CA GLU A 184 -5.85 -1.40 15.67
C GLU A 184 -6.45 -2.28 14.56
N LEU A 185 -5.61 -2.97 13.78
CA LEU A 185 -6.05 -3.92 12.76
C LEU A 185 -6.71 -5.15 13.40
N GLU A 186 -6.08 -5.77 14.41
CA GLU A 186 -6.60 -6.90 15.18
C GLU A 186 -7.97 -6.57 15.78
N SER A 187 -8.07 -5.44 16.48
CA SER A 187 -9.32 -4.95 17.06
C SER A 187 -10.42 -4.75 16.00
N TRP A 188 -10.07 -4.29 14.80
CA TRP A 188 -11.03 -4.17 13.71
C TRP A 188 -11.43 -5.53 13.14
N ILE A 189 -10.49 -6.47 12.98
CA ILE A 189 -10.78 -7.84 12.52
C ILE A 189 -11.74 -8.55 13.50
N ASP A 190 -11.55 -8.36 14.80
CA ASP A 190 -12.42 -8.93 15.84
C ASP A 190 -13.81 -8.26 15.94
N SER A 191 -13.96 -7.08 15.32
CA SER A 191 -15.23 -6.36 15.31
C SER A 191 -16.29 -7.02 14.42
N VAL A 192 -17.52 -6.51 14.48
CA VAL A 192 -18.64 -7.00 13.65
C VAL A 192 -18.49 -6.61 12.18
N ALA A 193 -17.73 -5.55 11.87
CA ALA A 193 -17.62 -4.98 10.53
C ALA A 193 -17.13 -5.99 9.46
N PRO A 194 -15.95 -6.62 9.60
CA PRO A 194 -15.44 -7.59 8.62
C PRO A 194 -16.33 -8.81 8.46
N ARG A 195 -16.89 -9.32 9.58
CA ARG A 195 -17.85 -10.44 9.55
C ARG A 195 -19.07 -10.09 8.69
N ARG A 196 -19.65 -8.90 8.90
CA ARG A 196 -20.80 -8.43 8.14
C ARG A 196 -20.49 -8.30 6.64
N ILE A 197 -19.30 -7.81 6.29
CA ILE A 197 -18.87 -7.68 4.88
C ILE A 197 -18.79 -9.06 4.22
N LEU A 198 -18.12 -10.01 4.87
CA LEU A 198 -17.97 -11.38 4.38
C LEU A 198 -19.33 -12.10 4.26
N GLU A 199 -20.21 -11.99 5.26
CA GLU A 199 -21.54 -12.59 5.24
C GLU A 199 -22.44 -11.99 4.14
N ALA A 200 -22.39 -10.67 3.95
CA ALA A 200 -23.12 -10.01 2.87
C ALA A 200 -22.64 -10.48 1.50
N ALA A 201 -21.32 -10.60 1.31
CA ALA A 201 -20.74 -11.09 0.07
C ALA A 201 -21.07 -12.56 -0.20
N LEU A 202 -21.09 -13.42 0.83
CA LEU A 202 -21.51 -14.82 0.69
C LEU A 202 -23.00 -14.94 0.32
N SER A 203 -23.83 -14.06 0.87
CA SER A 203 -25.27 -14.01 0.56
C SER A 203 -25.58 -13.51 -0.85
N ALA A 204 -24.63 -12.80 -1.48
CA ALA A 204 -24.76 -12.30 -2.85
C ALA A 204 -24.50 -13.37 -3.93
N ASP A 205 -24.45 -14.65 -3.54
CA ASP A 205 -24.21 -15.82 -4.41
C ASP A 205 -22.92 -15.70 -5.25
N PRO A 206 -21.75 -15.66 -4.58
CA PRO A 206 -20.47 -15.62 -5.27
C PRO A 206 -20.18 -16.96 -5.97
N ASP A 207 -19.23 -16.96 -6.89
CA ASP A 207 -18.75 -18.22 -7.48
C ASP A 207 -18.15 -19.15 -6.40
N ALA A 208 -18.08 -20.44 -6.72
CA ALA A 208 -17.69 -21.48 -5.75
C ALA A 208 -16.31 -21.26 -5.11
N VAL A 209 -15.36 -20.66 -5.84
CA VAL A 209 -14.01 -20.40 -5.32
C VAL A 209 -14.08 -19.29 -4.29
N VAL A 210 -14.72 -18.16 -4.62
CA VAL A 210 -14.88 -17.04 -3.72
C VAL A 210 -15.76 -17.41 -2.51
N ALA A 211 -16.81 -18.20 -2.71
CA ALA A 211 -17.64 -18.73 -1.62
C ALA A 211 -16.82 -19.55 -0.61
N GLN A 212 -15.89 -20.37 -1.11
CA GLN A 212 -15.01 -21.19 -0.27
C GLN A 212 -14.00 -20.32 0.49
N GLU A 213 -13.38 -19.33 -0.16
CA GLU A 213 -12.47 -18.36 0.48
C GLU A 213 -13.17 -17.63 1.64
N ILE A 214 -14.35 -17.07 1.38
CA ILE A 214 -15.17 -16.36 2.38
C ILE A 214 -15.59 -17.29 3.53
N SER A 215 -16.04 -18.51 3.21
CA SER A 215 -16.48 -19.47 4.23
C SER A 215 -15.34 -19.89 5.15
N SER A 216 -14.14 -20.09 4.60
CA SER A 216 -12.93 -20.38 5.39
C SER A 216 -12.61 -19.24 6.36
N ALA A 217 -12.60 -17.99 5.87
CA ALA A 217 -12.35 -16.82 6.69
C ALA A 217 -13.39 -16.68 7.84
N LEU A 218 -14.68 -16.84 7.54
CA LEU A 218 -15.74 -16.79 8.56
C LEU A 218 -15.59 -17.90 9.62
N ASN A 219 -15.15 -19.10 9.24
CA ASN A 219 -14.90 -20.18 10.18
C ASN A 219 -13.73 -19.88 11.12
N ILE A 220 -12.68 -19.22 10.62
CA ILE A 220 -11.55 -18.75 11.44
C ILE A 220 -12.03 -17.69 12.43
N MET A 221 -12.78 -16.67 11.99
CA MET A 221 -13.30 -15.65 12.91
C MET A 221 -14.21 -16.23 14.01
N ARG A 222 -14.92 -17.33 13.72
CA ARG A 222 -15.76 -18.03 14.71
C ARG A 222 -14.95 -18.85 15.71
N SER A 223 -13.76 -19.33 15.34
CA SER A 223 -12.92 -20.09 16.26
C SER A 223 -12.30 -19.18 17.32
N TRP A 224 -11.99 -17.93 16.97
CA TRP A 224 -11.47 -16.92 17.92
C TRP A 224 -12.48 -16.61 19.03
N GLY A 225 -13.75 -16.34 18.68
CA GLY A 225 -14.81 -16.05 19.65
C GLY A 225 -15.21 -17.21 20.57
N ARG A 226 -14.67 -18.43 20.38
CA ARG A 226 -14.89 -19.57 21.30
C ARG A 226 -13.76 -19.77 22.32
N GLY A 227 -12.66 -19.02 22.20
CA GLY A 227 -11.51 -19.12 23.10
C GLY A 227 -11.64 -18.33 24.40
N GLU A 228 -12.54 -17.34 24.46
CA GLU A 228 -12.67 -16.42 25.61
C GLU A 228 -13.71 -16.87 26.67
N ASP A 229 -14.59 -17.82 26.37
CA ASP A 229 -15.61 -18.33 27.30
C ASP A 229 -15.13 -19.53 28.16
N GLY A 230 -13.81 -19.78 28.18
CA GLY A 230 -13.21 -20.98 28.75
C GLY A 230 -12.04 -20.71 29.69
N ASN A 231 -12.20 -19.83 30.67
CA ASN A 231 -11.36 -19.81 31.88
C ASN A 231 -12.11 -19.25 33.10
#